data_AF-A0A0K2RR09-F1
#
_entry.id   AF-A0A0K2RR09-F1
#
_cell.length_a   1.000
_cell.length_b   1.000
_cell.length_c   1.000
_cell.angle_alpha   90.00
_cell.angle_beta   90.00
_cell.angle_gamma   90.00
#
_symmetry.space_group_name_H-M   'P 1'
#
loop_
_entity.id
_entity.type
_entity.pdbx_description
1 polymer ?
#
loop_
_entity_poly.entity_id
_entity_poly.type
_entity_poly.pdbx_seq_one_letter_code
_entity_poly.pdbx_strand_id
1 'polypeptide(L)'
;MTETAASAALDSASDNDRSAYGFGLATIATSDAGEATVLDVWFPAPALGEAAASLRAVEHADESLTALAAESHDADRRTEQKVVFAQINLDEAPADTVDAYLRLHLLSHRLVKPNSINLDGIFGKLPNVVWTNFGPQQWTASN
;
A
#
# COMPACT_ATOMS: atom_id res chain seq x y z
N MET A 1 -5.24 41.30 16.76
CA MET A 1 -5.33 39.83 16.75
C MET A 1 -5.22 39.37 15.29
N THR A 2 -4.00 39.28 14.76
CA THR A 2 -3.79 38.91 13.35
C THR A 2 -2.45 38.20 13.20
N GLU A 3 -2.31 37.01 13.80
CA GLU A 3 -1.24 36.06 13.51
C GLU A 3 -1.80 34.65 13.72
N THR A 4 -2.40 34.05 12.69
CA THR A 4 -2.79 32.61 12.71
C THR A 4 -2.80 31.99 11.31
N ALA A 5 -2.98 32.77 10.23
CA ALA A 5 -3.04 32.20 8.88
C ALA A 5 -1.69 31.73 8.28
N ALA A 6 -0.56 32.28 8.73
CA ALA A 6 0.75 31.95 8.15
C ALA A 6 1.29 30.57 8.59
N SER A 7 0.91 30.09 9.78
CA SER A 7 1.39 28.79 10.30
C SER A 7 0.74 27.60 9.58
N ALA A 8 -0.53 27.71 9.18
CA ALA A 8 -1.26 26.63 8.52
C ALA A 8 -0.85 26.39 7.05
N ALA A 9 -0.32 27.42 6.38
CA ALA A 9 0.13 27.31 4.99
C ALA A 9 1.57 26.74 4.86
N LEU A 10 2.39 26.84 5.91
CA LEU A 10 3.71 26.21 5.98
C LEU A 10 3.58 24.72 6.30
N ASP A 11 2.66 24.36 7.18
CA ASP A 11 2.42 22.97 7.62
C ASP A 11 1.97 22.06 6.46
N SER A 12 1.04 22.55 5.63
CA SER A 12 0.51 21.78 4.49
C SER A 12 1.50 21.60 3.33
N ALA A 13 2.47 22.52 3.18
CA ALA A 13 3.54 22.38 2.19
C ALA A 13 4.58 21.35 2.64
N SER A 14 4.94 21.33 3.93
CA SER A 14 5.84 20.31 4.49
C SER A 14 5.19 18.93 4.58
N ASP A 15 3.90 18.84 4.86
CA ASP A 15 3.18 17.56 4.86
C ASP A 15 3.13 16.94 3.46
N ASN A 16 3.04 17.77 2.41
CA ASN A 16 3.11 17.31 1.03
C ASN A 16 4.47 16.67 0.72
N ASP A 17 5.57 17.26 1.19
CA ASP A 17 6.93 16.74 1.01
C ASP A 17 7.20 15.45 1.82
N ARG A 18 6.38 15.19 2.84
CA ARG A 18 6.40 13.97 3.67
C ARG A 18 5.26 13.01 3.37
N SER A 19 4.54 13.24 2.28
CA SER A 19 3.44 12.40 1.83
C SER A 19 3.85 11.52 0.65
N ALA A 20 3.23 10.36 0.53
CA ALA A 20 3.32 9.52 -0.65
C ALA A 20 2.02 8.76 -0.90
N TYR A 21 1.76 8.41 -2.15
CA TYR A 21 0.58 7.65 -2.52
C TYR A 21 0.83 6.70 -3.68
N GLY A 22 -0.14 5.82 -3.90
CA GLY A 22 -0.15 4.96 -5.08
C GLY A 22 -1.43 4.15 -5.18
N PHE A 23 -1.81 3.86 -6.42
CA PHE A 23 -2.70 2.75 -6.72
C PHE A 23 -1.89 1.47 -6.78
N GLY A 24 -2.40 0.43 -6.15
CA GLY A 24 -1.76 -0.87 -6.12
C GLY A 24 -2.74 -2.01 -6.40
N LEU A 25 -2.19 -3.17 -6.70
CA LEU A 25 -2.91 -4.42 -6.85
C LEU A 25 -2.52 -5.33 -5.67
N ALA A 26 -3.45 -5.52 -4.74
CA ALA A 26 -3.24 -6.31 -3.54
C ALA A 26 -3.70 -7.75 -3.75
N THR A 27 -2.83 -8.75 -3.52
CA THR A 27 -3.26 -10.15 -3.46
C THR A 27 -3.76 -10.48 -2.06
N ILE A 28 -5.01 -10.92 -1.96
CA ILE A 28 -5.71 -11.19 -0.71
C ILE A 28 -6.02 -12.68 -0.66
N ALA A 29 -5.55 -13.36 0.39
CA ALA A 29 -5.94 -14.74 0.69
C ALA A 29 -7.11 -14.77 1.66
N THR A 30 -8.02 -15.73 1.45
CA THR A 30 -9.09 -16.03 2.40
C THR A 30 -8.79 -17.37 3.08
N SER A 31 -8.71 -17.36 4.41
CA SER A 31 -8.52 -18.56 5.21
C SER A 31 -9.78 -19.44 5.26
N ASP A 32 -9.66 -20.68 5.74
CA ASP A 32 -10.82 -21.57 5.94
C ASP A 32 -11.85 -20.99 6.93
N ALA A 33 -11.42 -20.12 7.85
CA ALA A 33 -12.28 -19.41 8.78
C ALA A 33 -12.96 -18.17 8.14
N GLY A 34 -12.66 -17.85 6.89
CA GLY A 34 -13.17 -16.68 6.17
C GLY A 34 -12.39 -15.39 6.46
N GLU A 35 -11.22 -15.46 7.08
CA GLU A 35 -10.40 -14.28 7.38
C GLU A 35 -9.58 -13.87 6.17
N ALA A 36 -9.66 -12.59 5.79
CA ALA A 36 -8.89 -12.03 4.69
C ALA A 36 -7.53 -11.53 5.14
N THR A 37 -6.46 -11.92 4.45
CA THR A 37 -5.08 -11.46 4.69
C THR A 37 -4.49 -10.91 3.40
N VAL A 38 -3.99 -9.68 3.42
CA VAL A 38 -3.23 -9.10 2.31
C VAL A 38 -1.84 -9.75 2.30
N LEU A 39 -1.50 -10.52 1.27
CA LEU A 39 -0.19 -11.19 1.16
C LEU A 39 0.86 -10.25 0.58
N ASP A 40 0.51 -9.57 -0.50
CA ASP A 40 1.35 -8.58 -1.16
C ASP A 40 0.53 -7.45 -1.76
N VAL A 41 1.22 -6.36 -2.08
CA VAL A 41 0.65 -5.28 -2.89
C VAL A 41 1.71 -4.83 -3.89
N TRP A 42 1.34 -4.84 -5.16
CA TRP A 42 2.18 -4.30 -6.23
C TRP A 42 1.74 -2.87 -6.56
N PHE A 43 2.66 -1.91 -6.46
CA PHE A 43 2.43 -0.52 -6.84
C PHE A 43 3.21 -0.21 -8.13
N PRO A 44 2.57 -0.16 -9.32
CA PRO A 44 3.27 0.08 -10.58
C PRO A 44 3.86 1.50 -10.69
N ALA A 45 3.18 2.50 -10.11
CA ALA A 45 3.54 3.90 -10.23
C ALA A 45 3.29 4.66 -8.91
N PRO A 46 4.03 4.35 -7.83
CA PRO A 46 3.96 5.13 -6.60
C PRO A 46 4.53 6.54 -6.83
N ALA A 47 4.02 7.52 -6.10
CA ALA A 47 4.42 8.93 -6.21
C ALA A 47 4.61 9.58 -4.84
N LEU A 48 5.48 10.58 -4.78
CA LEU A 48 5.59 11.48 -3.64
C LEU A 48 4.54 12.60 -3.75
N GLY A 49 4.17 13.15 -2.60
CA GLY A 49 3.13 14.17 -2.49
C GLY A 49 1.83 13.62 -1.94
N GLU A 50 0.84 14.49 -1.93
CA GLU A 50 -0.51 14.23 -1.51
C GLU A 50 -1.41 14.16 -2.76
N ALA A 51 -2.10 13.03 -2.94
CA ALA A 51 -3.08 12.90 -4.01
C ALA A 51 -4.24 13.86 -3.79
N ALA A 52 -4.76 14.48 -4.85
CA ALA A 52 -6.00 15.25 -4.75
C ALA A 52 -7.11 14.37 -4.15
N ALA A 53 -7.87 14.88 -3.17
CA ALA A 53 -8.89 14.10 -2.46
C ALA A 53 -9.89 13.42 -3.40
N SER A 54 -10.24 14.08 -4.49
CA SER A 54 -11.11 13.56 -5.55
C SER A 54 -10.53 12.40 -6.35
N LEU A 55 -9.24 12.09 -6.20
CA LEU A 55 -8.55 11.00 -6.91
C LEU A 55 -8.21 9.82 -5.98
N ARG A 56 -8.56 9.88 -4.70
CA ARG A 56 -8.22 8.86 -3.68
C ARG A 56 -9.21 7.68 -3.64
N ALA A 57 -9.90 7.42 -4.74
CA ALA A 57 -10.89 6.35 -4.84
C ALA A 57 -10.43 5.32 -5.87
N VAL A 58 -10.66 4.03 -5.59
CA VAL A 58 -10.26 2.91 -6.46
C VAL A 58 -10.88 2.98 -7.86
N GLU A 59 -12.00 3.69 -8.01
CA GLU A 59 -12.65 3.97 -9.31
C GLU A 59 -11.82 4.86 -10.23
N HIS A 60 -10.83 5.57 -9.69
CA HIS A 60 -9.88 6.39 -10.44
C HIS A 60 -8.57 5.67 -10.74
N ALA A 61 -8.48 4.38 -10.42
CA ALA A 61 -7.32 3.57 -10.80
C ALA A 61 -7.25 3.40 -12.32
N ASP A 62 -6.05 3.08 -12.80
CA ASP A 62 -5.83 2.74 -14.20
C ASP A 62 -6.70 1.54 -14.62
N GLU A 63 -7.24 1.61 -15.84
CA GLU A 63 -8.11 0.56 -16.38
C GLU A 63 -7.39 -0.80 -16.42
N SER A 64 -6.09 -0.82 -16.67
CA SER A 64 -5.29 -2.05 -16.67
C SER A 64 -5.23 -2.70 -15.29
N LEU A 65 -5.12 -1.93 -14.20
CA LEU A 65 -5.16 -2.46 -12.84
C LEU A 65 -6.53 -3.04 -12.51
N THR A 66 -7.59 -2.36 -12.95
CA THR A 66 -8.97 -2.80 -12.74
C THR A 66 -9.26 -4.10 -13.50
N ALA A 67 -8.80 -4.21 -14.75
CA ALA A 67 -8.92 -5.41 -15.56
C ALA A 67 -8.18 -6.61 -14.93
N LEU A 68 -6.94 -6.40 -14.46
CA LEU A 68 -6.18 -7.44 -13.77
C LEU A 68 -6.90 -7.94 -12.50
N ALA A 69 -7.42 -7.02 -11.69
CA ALA A 69 -8.17 -7.39 -10.49
C ALA A 69 -9.42 -8.22 -10.82
N ALA A 70 -10.15 -7.87 -11.88
CA ALA A 70 -11.37 -8.57 -12.29
C ALA A 70 -11.14 -10.04 -12.70
N GLU A 71 -9.96 -10.36 -13.22
CA GLU A 71 -9.60 -11.70 -13.72
C GLU A 71 -8.77 -12.53 -12.72
N SER A 72 -8.56 -12.02 -11.51
CA SER A 72 -7.53 -12.51 -10.59
C SER A 72 -7.94 -13.63 -9.63
N HIS A 73 -9.20 -14.04 -9.63
CA HIS A 73 -9.69 -15.03 -8.67
C HIS A 73 -9.07 -16.41 -8.92
N ASP A 74 -8.38 -16.93 -7.91
CA ASP A 74 -7.68 -18.20 -7.93
C ASP A 74 -8.20 -19.11 -6.81
N ALA A 75 -9.02 -20.10 -7.19
CA ALA A 75 -9.67 -20.99 -6.24
C ALA A 75 -8.70 -21.99 -5.58
N ASP A 76 -7.65 -22.42 -6.30
CA ASP A 76 -6.67 -23.38 -5.78
C ASP A 76 -5.82 -22.74 -4.69
N ARG A 77 -5.52 -21.44 -4.86
CA ARG A 77 -4.79 -20.63 -3.88
C ARG A 77 -5.69 -19.95 -2.86
N ARG A 78 -7.01 -19.93 -3.10
CA ARG A 78 -7.99 -19.13 -2.35
C ARG A 78 -7.58 -17.65 -2.27
N THR A 79 -7.05 -17.13 -3.37
CA THR A 79 -6.61 -15.74 -3.47
C THR A 79 -7.42 -14.99 -4.50
N GLU A 80 -7.65 -13.70 -4.25
CA GLU A 80 -8.15 -12.74 -5.23
C GLU A 80 -7.26 -11.50 -5.20
N GLN A 81 -7.20 -10.76 -6.30
CA GLN A 81 -6.53 -9.46 -6.33
C GLN A 81 -7.55 -8.33 -6.34
N LYS A 82 -7.28 -7.29 -5.57
CA LYS A 82 -8.10 -6.08 -5.51
C LYS A 82 -7.27 -4.84 -5.74
N VAL A 83 -7.84 -3.90 -6.47
CA VAL A 83 -7.27 -2.55 -6.57
C VAL A 83 -7.38 -1.89 -5.20
N VAL A 84 -6.27 -1.32 -4.74
CA VAL A 84 -6.19 -0.53 -3.52
C VAL A 84 -5.60 0.83 -3.83
N PHE A 85 -5.99 1.82 -3.03
CA PHE A 85 -5.35 3.13 -3.01
C PHE A 85 -4.74 3.35 -1.62
N ALA A 86 -3.49 3.79 -1.58
CA ALA A 86 -2.81 4.12 -0.34
C ALA A 86 -2.28 5.56 -0.40
N GLN A 87 -2.45 6.28 0.70
CA GLN A 87 -1.84 7.58 0.98
C GLN A 87 -1.25 7.51 2.37
N ILE A 88 0.04 7.81 2.50
CA ILE A 88 0.80 7.64 3.74
C ILE A 88 1.58 8.90 4.08
N ASN A 89 1.79 9.12 5.39
CA ASN A 89 2.80 10.02 5.91
C ASN A 89 4.09 9.23 6.16
N LEU A 90 5.20 9.70 5.59
CA LEU A 90 6.50 9.03 5.62
C LEU A 90 7.19 9.06 6.99
N ASP A 91 6.77 9.94 7.89
CA ASP A 91 7.29 10.04 9.27
C ASP A 91 6.53 9.16 10.25
N GLU A 92 5.31 8.76 9.93
CA GLU A 92 4.51 7.84 10.74
C GLU A 92 4.95 6.38 10.50
N ALA A 93 4.81 5.54 11.53
CA ALA A 93 5.07 4.11 11.41
C ALA A 93 4.04 3.45 10.47
N PRO A 94 4.41 2.40 9.73
CA PRO A 94 3.49 1.72 8.82
C PRO A 94 2.23 1.24 9.53
N ALA A 95 1.06 1.65 9.03
CA ALA A 95 -0.22 1.34 9.64
C ALA A 95 -0.62 -0.14 9.44
N ASP A 96 -0.45 -0.65 8.23
CA ASP A 96 -0.87 -1.98 7.79
C ASP A 96 0.05 -2.56 6.70
N THR A 97 -0.33 -3.70 6.13
CA THR A 97 0.42 -4.37 5.05
C THR A 97 0.51 -3.52 3.78
N VAL A 98 -0.55 -2.79 3.43
CA VAL A 98 -0.62 -2.00 2.20
C VAL A 98 0.36 -0.82 2.28
N ASP A 99 0.36 -0.11 3.41
CA ASP A 99 1.32 0.94 3.73
C ASP A 99 2.77 0.40 3.68
N ALA A 100 3.03 -0.73 4.34
CA ALA A 100 4.35 -1.36 4.34
C ALA A 100 4.87 -1.64 2.92
N TYR A 101 4.04 -2.21 2.04
CA TYR A 101 4.43 -2.46 0.64
C TYR A 101 4.65 -1.16 -0.14
N LEU A 102 3.86 -0.10 0.10
CA LEU A 102 4.09 1.21 -0.55
C LEU A 102 5.47 1.76 -0.18
N ARG A 103 5.84 1.74 1.10
CA ARG A 103 7.16 2.19 1.58
C ARG A 103 8.31 1.43 0.92
N LEU A 104 8.19 0.11 0.81
CA LEU A 104 9.20 -0.74 0.15
C LEU A 104 9.30 -0.43 -1.35
N HIS A 105 8.18 -0.13 -2.02
CA HIS A 105 8.19 0.30 -3.43
C HIS A 105 8.85 1.66 -3.60
N LEU A 106 8.58 2.63 -2.72
CA LEU A 106 9.23 3.96 -2.78
C LEU A 106 10.75 3.86 -2.72
N LEU A 107 11.27 2.98 -1.85
CA LEU A 107 12.71 2.69 -1.75
C LEU A 107 13.24 2.03 -3.02
N SER A 108 12.54 1.00 -3.51
CA SER A 108 12.96 0.21 -4.67
C SER A 108 12.92 1.04 -5.97
N HIS A 109 11.94 1.93 -6.10
CA HIS A 109 11.84 2.92 -7.20
C HIS A 109 12.80 4.09 -7.02
N ARG A 110 13.57 4.14 -5.93
CA ARG A 110 14.53 5.21 -5.61
C ARG A 110 13.89 6.60 -5.50
N LEU A 111 12.59 6.65 -5.21
CA LEU A 111 11.86 7.89 -4.95
C LEU A 111 12.28 8.49 -3.61
N VAL A 112 12.65 7.63 -2.66
CA VAL A 112 13.22 8.00 -1.36
C VAL A 112 14.56 7.30 -1.14
N LYS A 113 15.37 7.84 -0.23
CA LYS A 113 16.67 7.26 0.14
C LYS A 113 16.49 6.25 1.28
N PRO A 114 17.40 5.26 1.42
CA PRO A 114 17.47 4.47 2.65
C PRO A 114 17.58 5.36 3.89
N ASN A 115 16.94 4.96 4.99
CA ASN A 115 16.89 5.70 6.27
C ASN A 115 16.23 7.09 6.19
N SER A 116 15.39 7.37 5.19
CA SER A 116 14.67 8.65 5.05
C SER A 116 13.15 8.57 5.26
N ILE A 117 12.64 7.38 5.55
CA ILE A 117 11.23 7.09 5.84
C ILE A 117 11.15 6.19 7.06
N ASN A 118 10.06 6.29 7.82
CA ASN A 118 9.82 5.46 8.99
C ASN A 118 9.41 4.04 8.57
N LEU A 119 10.09 3.02 9.11
CA LEU A 119 9.80 1.59 8.91
C LEU A 119 9.65 0.84 10.23
N ASP A 120 9.43 1.56 11.33
CA ASP A 120 9.36 0.98 12.67
C ASP A 120 8.21 -0.01 12.76
N GLY A 121 8.52 -1.23 13.20
CA GLY A 121 7.53 -2.29 13.34
C GLY A 121 7.05 -2.92 12.02
N ILE A 122 7.69 -2.64 10.88
CA ILE A 122 7.28 -3.17 9.56
C ILE A 122 7.13 -4.69 9.52
N PHE A 123 8.00 -5.44 10.23
CA PHE A 123 7.91 -6.89 10.30
C PHE A 123 6.62 -7.40 10.94
N GLY A 124 5.99 -6.62 11.83
CA GLY A 124 4.69 -6.95 12.42
C GLY A 124 3.51 -6.65 11.50
N LYS A 125 3.73 -5.96 10.38
CA LYS A 125 2.70 -5.60 9.39
C LYS A 125 2.71 -6.49 8.16
N LEU A 126 3.82 -7.19 7.90
CA LEU A 126 3.98 -8.09 6.78
C LEU A 126 3.67 -9.53 7.22
N PRO A 127 2.65 -10.19 6.65
CA PRO A 127 2.39 -11.59 6.94
C PRO A 127 3.50 -12.47 6.36
N ASN A 128 3.63 -13.68 6.90
CA ASN A 128 4.51 -14.68 6.30
C ASN A 128 3.87 -15.25 5.03
N VAL A 129 4.58 -15.20 3.91
CA VAL A 129 4.07 -15.57 2.59
C VAL A 129 4.92 -16.68 1.99
N VAL A 130 4.26 -17.68 1.39
CA VAL A 130 4.91 -18.68 0.56
C VAL A 130 4.94 -18.18 -0.88
N TRP A 131 6.13 -17.90 -1.41
CA TRP A 131 6.31 -17.42 -2.78
C TRP A 131 6.46 -18.59 -3.75
N THR A 132 5.48 -18.78 -4.63
CA THR A 132 5.47 -19.86 -5.64
C THR A 132 5.56 -19.30 -7.06
N ASN A 133 5.78 -20.17 -8.04
CA ASN A 133 5.70 -19.79 -9.45
C ASN A 133 4.28 -19.40 -9.91
N PHE A 134 3.25 -19.71 -9.12
CA PHE A 134 1.86 -19.30 -9.36
C PHE A 134 1.52 -17.99 -8.64
N GLY A 135 2.43 -17.45 -7.82
CA GLY A 135 2.25 -16.24 -7.04
C GLY A 135 2.25 -16.49 -5.52
N PRO A 136 1.91 -15.46 -4.72
CA PRO A 136 1.93 -15.55 -3.27
C PRO A 136 0.80 -16.45 -2.76
N GLN A 137 1.09 -17.14 -1.65
CA GLN A 137 0.20 -18.07 -0.97
C GLN A 137 0.26 -17.82 0.53
N GLN A 138 -0.90 -17.95 1.19
CA GLN A 138 -0.95 -17.85 2.65
C GLN A 138 -0.23 -19.03 3.28
N TRP A 139 0.67 -18.76 4.21
CA TRP A 139 1.20 -19.81 5.08
C TRP A 139 0.11 -20.26 6.05
N THR A 140 -0.23 -21.55 6.03
CA THR A 140 -1.08 -22.18 7.04
C THR A 140 -0.26 -23.23 7.77
N ALA A 141 -0.14 -23.09 9.10
CA ALA A 141 0.43 -24.16 9.91
C ALA A 141 -0.59 -25.29 10.01
N SER A 142 -0.27 -26.47 9.49
CA SER A 142 -1.01 -27.68 9.84
C SER A 142 -0.69 -28.01 11.29
N ASN A 143 -1.71 -28.01 12.15
CA ASN A 143 -1.61 -28.44 13.54
C ASN A 143 -1.81 -29.96 13.64
#